data_AF-A0A7C9TYM2-F1
#
_entry.id   AF-A0A7C9TYM2-F1
#
_cell.length_a   1.000
_cell.length_b   1.000
_cell.length_c   1.000
_cell.angle_alpha   90.00
_cell.angle_beta   90.00
_cell.angle_gamma   90.00
#
_symmetry.space_group_name_H-M   'P 1'
#
loop_
_entity.id
_entity.type
_entity.pdbx_description
1 polymer ?
#
loop_
_entity_poly.entity_id
_entity_poly.type
_entity_poly.pdbx_seq_one_letter_code
_entity_poly.pdbx_strand_id
1 'polypeptide(L)'
;MAALRGRSDRHQHILRLKTMKIAKLFRPISQISLASILILCTSSCLEIDNTLAQFDSAINSLENESANWRQVVKDLEASTKETISYELENFAQNTINSAGAEMRCNVNFTNDYVGHEVRKKLIKKRNELARKIGAATRSIPEPEPVICNAVPGEIKLKGKQPQSSSIEFYGYYLDPNRFQIIANLNERAAKQANISNPDSAKVINRQLAGGRFKVALNLGQNGIPGSLLQVIDRIVLKSDNREIYSLHVIHGKAEPTKAKVTVNFKSVDIHNDADPIGKAEAKFTFRVNGQTKNWRHSSINTGSSYKVNRRFELILAKDEILNIYVNGVDIDAGLMDEDDPLGQIRKNFAASRNWGAGSHNIRSSCPDGCYNVNFDIDVDWVE
;
A
#
# COMPACT_ATOMS: atom_id res chain seq x y z
N MET A 1 -14.63 40.84 -23.25
CA MET A 1 -14.07 41.36 -24.52
C MET A 1 -13.63 40.17 -25.37
N ALA A 2 -14.14 40.08 -26.60
CA ALA A 2 -13.77 39.21 -27.74
C ALA A 2 -13.66 37.68 -27.48
N ALA A 3 -14.56 36.78 -27.90
CA ALA A 3 -15.29 36.54 -29.16
C ALA A 3 -14.39 36.17 -30.35
N LEU A 4 -14.64 34.97 -30.93
CA LEU A 4 -14.67 34.57 -32.36
C LEU A 4 -14.52 33.03 -32.42
N ARG A 5 -15.60 32.22 -32.49
CA ARG A 5 -16.41 31.82 -33.67
C ARG A 5 -15.62 31.38 -34.90
N GLY A 6 -15.68 30.08 -35.20
CA GLY A 6 -15.44 29.50 -36.52
C GLY A 6 -16.45 28.38 -36.78
N ARG A 7 -17.34 28.59 -37.75
CA ARG A 7 -18.44 27.74 -38.22
C ARG A 7 -18.28 27.61 -39.74
N SER A 8 -18.36 26.41 -40.30
CA SER A 8 -18.54 26.17 -41.76
C SER A 8 -18.91 24.69 -41.95
N ASP A 9 -20.20 24.37 -42.10
CA ASP A 9 -20.92 24.08 -43.37
C ASP A 9 -20.52 22.74 -44.00
N ARG A 10 -21.38 21.71 -43.88
CA ARG A 10 -22.47 21.32 -44.81
C ARG A 10 -21.95 20.91 -46.18
N HIS A 11 -22.11 19.64 -46.53
CA HIS A 11 -22.52 19.20 -47.88
C HIS A 11 -23.40 17.94 -47.77
N GLN A 12 -24.70 18.12 -48.02
CA GLN A 12 -25.65 17.05 -48.33
C GLN A 12 -25.52 16.75 -49.83
N HIS A 13 -25.46 15.48 -50.22
CA HIS A 13 -25.68 15.07 -51.61
C HIS A 13 -26.98 14.27 -51.76
N ILE A 14 -27.68 14.68 -52.80
CA ILE A 14 -29.06 14.39 -53.19
C ILE A 14 -29.17 13.10 -54.01
N LEU A 15 -30.27 12.38 -53.78
CA LEU A 15 -30.85 11.29 -54.58
C LEU A 15 -30.88 11.55 -56.10
N ARG A 16 -30.65 10.49 -56.90
CA ARG A 16 -31.34 10.32 -58.19
C ARG A 16 -31.65 8.84 -58.47
N LEU A 17 -32.93 8.49 -58.28
CA LEU A 17 -33.60 7.37 -58.94
C LEU A 17 -33.66 7.64 -60.45
N LYS A 18 -33.31 6.63 -61.25
CA LYS A 18 -33.75 6.52 -62.65
C LYS A 18 -34.41 5.16 -62.84
N THR A 19 -35.73 5.20 -62.94
CA THR A 19 -36.57 4.18 -63.57
C THR A 19 -36.28 4.15 -65.06
N MET A 20 -36.10 2.95 -65.63
CA MET A 20 -36.15 2.76 -67.08
C MET A 20 -36.96 1.50 -67.38
N LYS A 21 -38.15 1.72 -67.96
CA LYS A 21 -39.00 0.72 -68.61
C LYS A 21 -38.37 0.39 -69.97
N ILE A 22 -38.15 -0.88 -70.28
CA ILE A 22 -37.97 -1.34 -71.66
C ILE A 22 -38.87 -2.55 -71.90
N ALA A 23 -39.52 -2.49 -73.06
CA ALA A 23 -40.66 -3.26 -73.49
C ALA A 23 -40.32 -4.69 -73.93
N LYS A 24 -41.40 -5.49 -73.95
CA LYS A 24 -41.54 -6.87 -74.44
C LYS A 24 -41.03 -7.03 -75.89
N LEU A 25 -40.33 -8.13 -76.16
CA LEU A 25 -40.39 -8.82 -77.45
C LEU A 25 -40.46 -10.33 -77.22
N PHE A 26 -41.49 -10.94 -77.82
CA PHE A 26 -41.81 -12.37 -77.86
C PHE A 26 -40.89 -13.12 -78.84
N ARG A 27 -40.40 -14.32 -78.47
CA ARG A 27 -40.64 -15.60 -79.19
C ARG A 27 -40.00 -16.82 -78.47
N PRO A 28 -40.56 -18.02 -78.69
CA PRO A 28 -40.41 -19.18 -77.81
C PRO A 28 -39.25 -20.07 -78.23
N ILE A 29 -38.64 -20.81 -77.30
CA ILE A 29 -37.99 -22.11 -77.54
C ILE A 29 -37.65 -22.73 -76.17
N SER A 30 -37.96 -24.02 -76.03
CA SER A 30 -37.37 -24.98 -75.09
C SER A 30 -37.77 -24.88 -73.61
N GLN A 31 -38.78 -25.67 -73.24
CA GLN A 31 -38.95 -26.16 -71.88
C GLN A 31 -37.77 -27.07 -71.51
N ILE A 32 -36.85 -26.57 -70.70
CA ILE A 32 -35.94 -27.40 -69.91
C ILE A 32 -36.20 -27.06 -68.43
N SER A 33 -36.53 -28.10 -67.66
CA SER A 33 -36.91 -28.13 -66.26
C SER A 33 -36.18 -27.13 -65.36
N LEU A 34 -36.89 -26.08 -64.96
CA LEU A 34 -36.48 -25.07 -63.97
C LEU A 34 -37.10 -25.34 -62.58
N ALA A 35 -37.39 -26.60 -62.27
CA ALA A 35 -38.01 -27.03 -61.01
C ALA A 35 -37.04 -27.77 -60.06
N SER A 36 -35.75 -27.93 -60.43
CA SER A 36 -34.81 -28.78 -59.66
C SER A 36 -33.59 -28.05 -59.09
N ILE A 37 -33.46 -26.72 -59.26
CA ILE A 37 -32.31 -25.94 -58.73
C ILE A 37 -32.70 -25.07 -57.52
N LEU A 38 -33.99 -24.95 -57.18
CA LEU A 38 -34.43 -24.21 -55.99
C LEU A 38 -34.56 -25.05 -54.70
N ILE A 39 -34.22 -26.35 -54.75
CA ILE A 39 -34.37 -27.29 -53.61
C ILE A 39 -33.01 -27.62 -52.93
N LEU A 40 -31.90 -27.06 -53.42
CA LEU A 40 -30.56 -27.30 -52.84
C LEU A 40 -30.09 -26.25 -51.81
N CYS A 41 -30.88 -25.19 -51.54
CA CYS A 41 -30.55 -24.21 -50.49
C CYS A 41 -31.35 -24.41 -49.19
N THR A 42 -32.36 -25.28 -49.14
CA THR A 42 -33.20 -25.45 -47.94
C THR A 42 -32.59 -26.39 -46.91
N SER A 43 -31.81 -27.39 -47.34
CA SER A 43 -31.15 -28.34 -46.41
C SER A 43 -30.03 -27.68 -45.60
N SER A 44 -29.24 -26.80 -46.22
CA SER A 44 -28.11 -26.13 -45.57
C SER A 44 -28.56 -25.07 -44.54
N CYS A 45 -29.68 -24.38 -44.80
CA CYS A 45 -30.23 -23.42 -43.86
C CYS A 45 -30.88 -24.09 -42.64
N LEU A 46 -31.58 -25.22 -42.83
CA LEU A 46 -32.20 -25.98 -41.74
C LEU A 46 -31.16 -26.54 -40.74
N GLU A 47 -29.99 -26.96 -41.21
CA GLU A 47 -28.93 -27.44 -40.32
C GLU A 47 -28.30 -26.31 -39.48
N ILE A 48 -28.07 -25.13 -40.06
CA ILE A 48 -27.47 -23.99 -39.34
C ILE A 48 -28.44 -23.40 -38.31
N ASP A 49 -29.73 -23.33 -38.62
CA ASP A 49 -30.76 -22.88 -37.67
C ASP A 49 -30.84 -23.81 -36.45
N ASN A 50 -30.74 -25.13 -36.67
CA ASN A 50 -30.67 -26.10 -35.58
C ASN A 50 -29.39 -25.93 -34.75
N THR A 51 -28.22 -25.72 -35.39
CA THR A 51 -26.97 -25.44 -34.68
C THR A 51 -27.07 -24.19 -33.81
N LEU A 52 -27.62 -23.08 -34.33
CA LEU A 52 -27.81 -21.86 -33.56
C LEU A 52 -28.70 -22.07 -32.33
N ALA A 53 -29.78 -22.85 -32.47
CA ALA A 53 -30.65 -23.19 -31.35
C ALA A 53 -29.92 -23.98 -30.25
N GLN A 54 -29.03 -24.91 -30.62
CA GLN A 54 -28.21 -25.63 -29.64
C GLN A 54 -27.22 -24.71 -28.91
N PHE A 55 -26.59 -23.77 -29.62
CA PHE A 55 -25.75 -22.76 -28.98
C PHE A 55 -26.56 -21.87 -28.03
N ASP A 56 -27.76 -21.45 -28.42
CA ASP A 56 -28.62 -20.63 -27.57
C ASP A 56 -29.05 -21.39 -26.30
N SER A 57 -29.37 -22.68 -26.42
CA SER A 57 -29.63 -23.56 -25.28
C SER A 57 -28.43 -23.65 -24.35
N ALA A 58 -27.24 -23.94 -24.89
CA ALA A 58 -26.00 -24.04 -24.11
C ALA A 58 -25.66 -22.71 -23.39
N ILE A 59 -25.80 -21.57 -24.07
CA ILE A 59 -25.57 -20.25 -23.48
C ILE A 59 -26.55 -20.00 -22.32
N ASN A 60 -27.82 -20.35 -22.49
CA ASN A 60 -28.83 -20.19 -21.44
C ASN A 60 -28.58 -21.13 -20.24
N SER A 61 -28.08 -22.35 -20.47
CA SER A 61 -27.67 -23.23 -19.38
C SER A 61 -26.50 -22.65 -18.58
N LEU A 62 -25.51 -22.05 -19.25
CA LEU A 62 -24.39 -21.36 -18.57
C LEU A 62 -24.79 -20.06 -17.87
N GLU A 63 -25.90 -19.44 -18.28
CA GLU A 63 -26.49 -18.28 -17.58
C GLU A 63 -27.04 -18.66 -16.21
N ASN A 64 -27.61 -19.86 -16.11
CA ASN A 64 -28.23 -20.36 -14.88
C ASN A 64 -27.25 -21.16 -14.01
N GLU A 65 -26.32 -21.90 -14.63
CA GLU A 65 -25.46 -22.88 -13.96
C GLU A 65 -24.02 -22.85 -14.52
N SER A 66 -23.30 -21.75 -14.29
CA SER A 66 -21.91 -21.58 -14.76
C SER A 66 -20.96 -22.69 -14.28
N ALA A 67 -21.23 -23.30 -13.12
CA ALA A 67 -20.45 -24.41 -12.58
C ALA A 67 -20.53 -25.70 -13.44
N ASN A 68 -21.61 -25.89 -14.20
CA ASN A 68 -21.84 -27.08 -15.03
C ASN A 68 -21.26 -26.96 -16.44
N TRP A 69 -20.34 -26.01 -16.67
CA TRP A 69 -19.85 -25.68 -18.00
C TRP A 69 -19.24 -26.86 -18.76
N ARG A 70 -18.60 -27.80 -18.06
CA ARG A 70 -18.02 -29.01 -18.68
C ARG A 70 -19.09 -29.88 -19.32
N GLN A 71 -20.23 -30.06 -18.65
CA GLN A 71 -21.32 -30.87 -19.17
C GLN A 71 -21.99 -30.16 -20.35
N VAL A 72 -22.26 -28.86 -20.20
CA VAL A 72 -22.87 -28.05 -21.26
C VAL A 72 -22.05 -28.07 -22.56
N VAL A 73 -20.73 -27.99 -22.45
CA VAL A 73 -19.84 -28.03 -23.63
C VAL A 73 -19.85 -29.41 -24.31
N LYS A 74 -19.87 -30.50 -23.54
CA LYS A 74 -19.99 -31.87 -24.07
C LYS A 74 -21.31 -32.10 -24.78
N ASP A 75 -22.42 -31.63 -24.19
CA ASP A 75 -23.76 -31.76 -24.79
C ASP A 75 -23.87 -30.93 -26.07
N LEU A 76 -23.23 -29.75 -26.11
CA LEU A 76 -23.18 -28.91 -27.30
C LEU A 76 -22.41 -29.55 -28.46
N GLU A 77 -21.28 -30.20 -28.18
CA GLU A 77 -20.54 -30.91 -29.24
C GLU A 77 -21.33 -32.08 -29.82
N ALA A 78 -21.93 -32.90 -28.93
CA ALA A 78 -22.74 -34.04 -29.34
C ALA A 78 -23.90 -33.62 -30.26
N SER A 79 -24.43 -32.41 -30.07
CA SER A 79 -25.57 -31.88 -30.82
C SER A 79 -25.23 -31.06 -32.06
N THR A 80 -24.01 -30.53 -32.20
CA THR A 80 -23.66 -29.58 -33.29
C THR A 80 -22.64 -30.08 -34.30
N LYS A 81 -21.97 -31.23 -34.07
CA LYS A 81 -20.82 -31.74 -34.86
C LYS A 81 -19.64 -30.75 -34.97
N GLU A 82 -19.69 -29.60 -34.29
CA GLU A 82 -18.59 -28.65 -34.21
C GLU A 82 -17.58 -29.14 -33.18
N THR A 83 -16.29 -29.07 -33.51
CA THR A 83 -15.20 -29.41 -32.59
C THR A 83 -14.93 -28.22 -31.68
N ILE A 84 -15.59 -28.14 -30.52
CA ILE A 84 -15.54 -26.98 -29.62
C ILE A 84 -14.90 -27.35 -28.27
N SER A 85 -15.11 -28.56 -27.77
CA SER A 85 -14.54 -29.08 -26.52
C SER A 85 -13.03 -29.12 -26.58
N TYR A 86 -12.38 -29.54 -27.67
CA TYR A 86 -10.92 -29.57 -27.67
C TYR A 86 -10.30 -28.18 -27.47
N GLU A 87 -10.86 -27.14 -28.11
CA GLU A 87 -10.40 -25.76 -27.93
C GLU A 87 -10.79 -25.18 -26.56
N LEU A 88 -11.97 -25.51 -26.05
CA LEU A 88 -12.49 -25.03 -24.76
C LEU A 88 -11.86 -25.73 -23.56
N GLU A 89 -11.65 -27.04 -23.62
CA GLU A 89 -10.97 -27.84 -22.61
C GLU A 89 -9.50 -27.44 -22.53
N ASN A 90 -8.81 -27.28 -23.67
CA ASN A 90 -7.45 -26.73 -23.67
C ASN A 90 -7.42 -25.30 -23.13
N PHE A 91 -8.39 -24.46 -23.48
CA PHE A 91 -8.49 -23.12 -22.91
C PHE A 91 -8.69 -23.16 -21.39
N ALA A 92 -9.61 -23.98 -20.89
CA ALA A 92 -9.90 -24.10 -19.47
C ALA A 92 -8.68 -24.66 -18.73
N GLN A 93 -8.05 -25.71 -19.25
CA GLN A 93 -6.87 -26.32 -18.65
C GLN A 93 -5.68 -25.35 -18.66
N ASN A 94 -5.43 -24.65 -19.78
CA ASN A 94 -4.38 -23.64 -19.84
C ASN A 94 -4.65 -22.45 -18.94
N THR A 95 -5.92 -22.04 -18.81
CA THR A 95 -6.34 -20.97 -17.90
C THR A 95 -6.12 -21.36 -16.44
N ILE A 96 -6.49 -22.59 -16.06
CA ILE A 96 -6.27 -23.15 -14.72
C ILE A 96 -4.76 -23.31 -14.45
N ASN A 97 -3.99 -23.76 -15.44
CA ASN A 97 -2.54 -23.96 -15.28
C ASN A 97 -1.75 -22.64 -15.28
N SER A 98 -2.23 -21.62 -15.99
CA SER A 98 -1.62 -20.27 -16.02
C SER A 98 -2.03 -19.42 -14.82
N ALA A 99 -3.15 -19.75 -14.20
CA ALA A 99 -3.57 -19.23 -12.91
C ALA A 99 -2.62 -19.77 -11.82
N GLY A 100 -1.59 -19.01 -11.47
CA GLY A 100 -0.63 -19.42 -10.43
C GLY A 100 -1.27 -19.61 -9.04
N ALA A 101 -0.45 -20.00 -8.05
CA ALA A 101 -0.84 -20.21 -6.65
C ALA A 101 -1.45 -18.97 -5.93
N GLU A 102 -1.52 -17.85 -6.63
CA GLU A 102 -2.01 -16.55 -6.20
C GLU A 102 -3.54 -16.42 -6.35
N MET A 103 -4.20 -17.31 -7.11
CA MET A 103 -5.66 -17.28 -7.37
C MET A 103 -6.48 -18.03 -6.31
N ARG A 104 -6.32 -17.64 -5.04
CA ARG A 104 -6.98 -18.25 -3.86
C ARG A 104 -8.49 -18.00 -3.73
N CYS A 105 -9.20 -17.79 -4.84
CA CYS A 105 -10.66 -17.84 -4.86
C CYS A 105 -11.19 -19.29 -4.77
N ASN A 106 -10.29 -20.29 -4.63
CA ASN A 106 -10.55 -21.72 -4.55
C ASN A 106 -11.51 -22.20 -5.67
N VAL A 107 -12.74 -22.55 -5.29
CA VAL A 107 -13.76 -23.15 -6.16
C VAL A 107 -14.47 -22.11 -7.04
N ASN A 108 -14.57 -20.87 -6.54
CA ASN A 108 -15.30 -19.80 -7.24
C ASN A 108 -14.57 -19.37 -8.51
N PHE A 109 -13.24 -19.42 -8.55
CA PHE A 109 -12.49 -19.09 -9.78
C PHE A 109 -12.86 -20.02 -10.94
N THR A 110 -12.85 -21.34 -10.71
CA THR A 110 -13.16 -22.31 -11.77
C THR A 110 -14.61 -22.22 -12.23
N ASN A 111 -15.55 -21.93 -11.34
CA ASN A 111 -16.97 -21.87 -11.72
C ASN A 111 -17.32 -20.52 -12.35
N ASP A 112 -16.89 -19.42 -11.74
CA ASP A 112 -17.30 -18.08 -12.16
C ASP A 112 -16.46 -17.61 -13.34
N TYR A 113 -15.13 -17.63 -13.22
CA TYR A 113 -14.24 -17.10 -14.26
C TYR A 113 -14.19 -18.02 -15.49
N VAL A 114 -13.94 -19.31 -15.31
CA VAL A 114 -13.86 -20.24 -16.45
C VAL A 114 -15.23 -20.40 -17.08
N GLY A 115 -16.31 -20.55 -16.29
CA GLY A 115 -17.67 -20.63 -16.79
C GLY A 115 -18.08 -19.42 -17.63
N HIS A 116 -17.76 -18.20 -17.17
CA HIS A 116 -18.02 -16.97 -17.95
C HIS A 116 -17.18 -16.91 -19.22
N GLU A 117 -15.88 -17.23 -19.19
CA GLU A 117 -15.05 -17.19 -20.41
C GLU A 117 -15.47 -18.27 -21.43
N VAL A 118 -15.93 -19.44 -20.99
CA VAL A 118 -16.55 -20.46 -21.84
C VAL A 118 -17.82 -19.89 -22.48
N ARG A 119 -18.75 -19.33 -21.68
CA ARG A 119 -19.97 -18.70 -22.20
C ARG A 119 -19.68 -17.61 -23.23
N LYS A 120 -18.71 -16.74 -22.94
CA LYS A 120 -18.24 -15.69 -23.85
C LYS A 120 -17.72 -16.24 -25.18
N LYS A 121 -16.95 -17.33 -25.16
CA LYS A 121 -16.51 -18.03 -26.37
C LYS A 121 -17.69 -18.62 -27.15
N LEU A 122 -18.65 -19.26 -26.47
CA LEU A 122 -19.87 -19.77 -27.10
C LEU A 122 -20.68 -18.65 -27.76
N ILE A 123 -20.88 -17.51 -27.08
CA ILE A 123 -21.57 -16.35 -27.66
C ILE A 123 -20.84 -15.83 -28.90
N LYS A 124 -19.49 -15.74 -28.88
CA LYS A 124 -18.70 -15.31 -30.04
C LYS A 124 -18.91 -16.24 -31.24
N LYS A 125 -18.78 -17.55 -31.04
CA LYS A 125 -18.98 -18.56 -32.08
C LYS A 125 -20.42 -18.55 -32.61
N ARG A 126 -21.41 -18.46 -31.72
CA ARG A 126 -22.83 -18.28 -32.07
C ARG A 126 -23.05 -17.02 -32.91
N ASN A 127 -22.42 -15.89 -32.56
CA ASN A 127 -22.51 -14.64 -33.32
C ASN A 127 -21.80 -14.71 -34.68
N GLU A 128 -20.72 -15.49 -34.80
CA GLU A 128 -20.10 -15.79 -36.09
C GLU A 128 -21.04 -16.58 -37.00
N LEU A 129 -21.69 -17.62 -36.48
CA LEU A 129 -22.68 -18.41 -37.22
C LEU A 129 -23.90 -17.57 -37.61
N ALA A 130 -24.43 -16.78 -36.67
CA ALA A 130 -25.58 -15.92 -36.92
C ALA A 130 -25.34 -14.91 -38.04
N ARG A 131 -24.14 -14.31 -38.10
CA ARG A 131 -23.76 -13.41 -39.18
C ARG A 131 -23.74 -14.07 -40.56
N LYS A 132 -23.39 -15.37 -40.65
CA LYS A 132 -23.37 -16.09 -41.94
C LYS A 132 -24.77 -16.24 -42.54
N ILE A 133 -25.80 -16.29 -41.71
CA ILE A 133 -27.19 -16.47 -42.15
C ILE A 133 -28.06 -15.22 -41.97
N GLY A 134 -27.47 -14.08 -41.57
CA GLY A 134 -28.21 -12.84 -41.34
C GLY A 134 -29.07 -12.82 -40.07
N ALA A 135 -28.82 -13.72 -39.10
CA ALA A 135 -29.51 -13.74 -37.83
C ALA A 135 -28.95 -12.70 -36.84
N ALA A 136 -29.79 -12.26 -35.89
CA ALA A 136 -29.41 -11.29 -34.86
C ALA A 136 -28.31 -11.82 -33.94
N THR A 137 -27.37 -10.98 -33.52
CA THR A 137 -26.28 -11.34 -32.59
C THR A 137 -26.68 -11.11 -31.13
N ARG A 138 -26.12 -11.90 -30.21
CA ARG A 138 -26.25 -11.70 -28.76
C ARG A 138 -25.15 -10.80 -28.20
N SER A 139 -25.48 -9.98 -27.22
CA SER A 139 -24.49 -9.20 -26.47
C SER A 139 -23.69 -10.10 -25.52
N ILE A 140 -22.40 -9.80 -25.34
CA ILE A 140 -21.56 -10.45 -24.34
C ILE A 140 -21.61 -9.60 -23.08
N PRO A 141 -22.16 -10.10 -21.95
CA PRO A 141 -22.18 -9.33 -20.71
C PRO A 141 -20.75 -9.13 -20.20
N GLU A 142 -20.44 -7.89 -19.83
CA GLU A 142 -19.19 -7.58 -19.17
C GLU A 142 -19.22 -8.13 -17.74
N PRO A 143 -18.20 -8.90 -17.31
CA PRO A 143 -18.19 -9.45 -15.97
C PRO A 143 -17.93 -8.37 -14.92
N GLU A 144 -18.49 -8.58 -13.73
CA GLU A 144 -18.14 -7.80 -12.54
C GLU A 144 -16.76 -8.23 -12.02
N PRO A 145 -15.91 -7.29 -11.60
CA PRO A 145 -14.61 -7.60 -11.00
C PRO A 145 -14.79 -8.25 -9.63
N VAL A 146 -14.01 -9.30 -9.37
CA VAL A 146 -14.03 -9.99 -8.07
C VAL A 146 -12.65 -9.92 -7.46
N ILE A 147 -12.58 -9.43 -6.21
CA ILE A 147 -11.37 -9.43 -5.39
C ILE A 147 -11.51 -10.53 -4.34
N CYS A 148 -10.57 -11.46 -4.33
CA CYS A 148 -10.59 -12.61 -3.44
C CYS A 148 -9.76 -12.35 -2.18
N ASN A 149 -8.63 -11.65 -2.32
CA ASN A 149 -7.77 -11.29 -1.22
C ASN A 149 -6.95 -10.03 -1.53
N ALA A 150 -6.51 -9.38 -0.46
CA ALA A 150 -5.53 -8.31 -0.48
C ALA A 150 -4.31 -8.69 0.36
N VAL A 151 -3.12 -8.29 -0.09
CA VAL A 151 -1.86 -8.56 0.60
C VAL A 151 -1.04 -7.26 0.70
N PRO A 152 -0.75 -6.78 1.92
CA PRO A 152 -1.35 -7.22 3.18
C PRO A 152 -2.87 -6.97 3.22
N GLY A 153 -3.58 -7.71 4.06
CA GLY A 153 -5.04 -7.56 4.22
C GLY A 153 -5.48 -6.31 4.98
N GLU A 154 -4.53 -5.49 5.41
CA GLU A 154 -4.74 -4.25 6.15
C GLU A 154 -3.54 -3.32 5.93
N ILE A 155 -3.77 -2.01 6.04
CA ILE A 155 -2.70 -1.01 5.95
C ILE A 155 -2.29 -0.64 7.37
N LYS A 156 -1.06 -0.99 7.75
CA LYS A 156 -0.49 -0.57 9.04
C LYS A 156 0.34 0.68 8.86
N LEU A 157 0.06 1.71 9.67
CA LEU A 157 0.88 2.90 9.76
C LEU A 157 1.71 2.86 11.04
N LYS A 158 2.96 3.29 10.95
CA LYS A 158 3.81 3.60 12.11
C LYS A 158 4.08 5.10 12.07
N GLY A 159 3.34 5.85 12.89
CA GLY A 159 3.27 7.30 12.73
C GLY A 159 2.69 7.68 11.37
N LYS A 160 3.47 8.44 10.57
CA LYS A 160 3.06 8.95 9.25
C LYS A 160 3.36 8.00 8.09
N GLN A 161 4.01 6.88 8.35
CA GLN A 161 4.60 6.02 7.33
C GLN A 161 3.88 4.67 7.27
N PRO A 162 3.42 4.24 6.09
CA PRO A 162 2.91 2.88 5.92
C PRO A 162 4.03 1.86 6.08
N GLN A 163 3.72 0.71 6.67
CA GLN A 163 4.66 -0.39 6.87
C GLN A 163 4.85 -1.24 5.60
N SER A 164 3.95 -1.12 4.62
CA SER A 164 4.10 -1.67 3.28
C SER A 164 4.11 -0.55 2.24
N SER A 165 4.88 -0.72 1.16
CA SER A 165 4.92 0.24 0.05
C SER A 165 3.73 0.10 -0.90
N SER A 166 3.01 -1.01 -0.85
CA SER A 166 1.83 -1.30 -1.66
C SER A 166 0.85 -2.22 -0.95
N ILE A 167 -0.38 -2.25 -1.46
CA ILE A 167 -1.33 -3.34 -1.27
C ILE A 167 -1.57 -4.00 -2.62
N GLU A 168 -1.50 -5.32 -2.66
CA GLU A 168 -1.76 -6.11 -3.85
C GLU A 168 -3.10 -6.82 -3.71
N PHE A 169 -4.01 -6.54 -4.63
CA PHE A 169 -5.32 -7.17 -4.74
C PHE A 169 -5.25 -8.28 -5.77
N TYR A 170 -5.73 -9.45 -5.39
CA TYR A 170 -5.77 -10.64 -6.22
C TYR A 170 -7.21 -11.06 -6.46
N GLY A 171 -7.49 -11.50 -7.67
CA GLY A 171 -8.85 -11.75 -8.11
C GLY A 171 -8.94 -12.01 -9.60
N TYR A 172 -10.08 -11.70 -10.20
CA TYR A 172 -10.31 -11.88 -11.62
C TYR A 172 -11.21 -10.79 -12.19
N TYR A 173 -11.10 -10.58 -13.52
CA TYR A 173 -11.67 -9.44 -14.23
C TYR A 173 -11.22 -8.09 -13.68
N LEU A 174 -10.01 -8.04 -13.13
CA LEU A 174 -9.46 -6.81 -12.58
C LEU A 174 -8.99 -5.90 -13.72
N ASP A 175 -9.66 -4.77 -13.91
CA ASP A 175 -9.20 -3.71 -14.79
C ASP A 175 -8.89 -2.47 -13.94
N PRO A 176 -7.60 -2.09 -13.81
CA PRO A 176 -7.20 -0.87 -13.11
C PRO A 176 -7.97 0.39 -13.47
N ASN A 177 -8.50 0.48 -14.70
CA ASN A 177 -9.22 1.65 -15.19
C ASN A 177 -10.71 1.66 -14.82
N ARG A 178 -11.25 0.52 -14.36
CA ARG A 178 -12.65 0.38 -13.94
C ARG A 178 -12.86 0.62 -12.44
N PHE A 179 -11.77 0.89 -11.70
CA PHE A 179 -11.83 1.07 -10.25
C PHE A 179 -11.78 2.53 -9.84
N GLN A 180 -12.67 2.90 -8.92
CA GLN A 180 -12.55 4.11 -8.12
C GLN A 180 -12.02 3.75 -6.73
N ILE A 181 -11.07 4.53 -6.24
CA ILE A 181 -10.50 4.37 -4.91
C ILE A 181 -11.13 5.45 -4.02
N ILE A 182 -11.81 5.03 -2.97
CA ILE A 182 -12.51 5.91 -2.03
C ILE A 182 -11.84 5.79 -0.66
N ALA A 183 -11.54 6.93 -0.04
CA ALA A 183 -11.01 7.05 1.31
C ALA A 183 -12.12 7.51 2.26
N ASN A 184 -12.49 6.64 3.19
CA ASN A 184 -13.35 7.02 4.32
C ASN A 184 -12.44 7.54 5.44
N LEU A 185 -12.72 8.77 5.88
CA LEU A 185 -11.88 9.47 6.84
C LEU A 185 -12.36 9.23 8.27
N ASN A 186 -11.42 9.21 9.19
CA ASN A 186 -11.66 9.43 10.61
C ASN A 186 -12.05 10.89 10.81
N GLU A 187 -13.31 11.17 11.11
CA GLU A 187 -13.81 12.53 11.21
C GLU A 187 -13.03 13.37 12.24
N ARG A 188 -12.67 12.78 13.40
CA ARG A 188 -11.94 13.49 14.47
C ARG A 188 -10.52 13.84 14.02
N ALA A 189 -9.78 12.87 13.48
CA ALA A 189 -8.42 13.10 13.00
C ALA A 189 -8.40 14.07 11.81
N ALA A 190 -9.38 13.96 10.90
CA ALA A 190 -9.52 14.86 9.75
C ALA A 190 -9.81 16.31 10.18
N LYS A 191 -10.65 16.53 11.20
CA LYS A 191 -10.86 17.85 11.81
C LYS A 191 -9.58 18.41 12.43
N GLN A 192 -8.86 17.61 13.21
CA GLN A 192 -7.58 18.02 13.81
C GLN A 192 -6.52 18.37 12.74
N ALA A 193 -6.56 17.68 11.60
CA ALA A 193 -5.70 17.94 10.45
C ALA A 193 -6.21 19.07 9.53
N ASN A 194 -7.30 19.76 9.87
CA ASN A 194 -7.92 20.83 9.08
C ASN A 194 -8.28 20.43 7.64
N ILE A 195 -8.76 19.20 7.44
CA ILE A 195 -9.21 18.71 6.12
C ILE A 195 -10.63 19.21 5.84
N SER A 196 -10.83 19.82 4.67
CA SER A 196 -12.15 20.28 4.22
C SER A 196 -13.14 19.12 4.07
N ASN A 197 -14.37 19.30 4.57
CA ASN A 197 -15.44 18.30 4.59
C ASN A 197 -14.99 16.95 5.20
N PRO A 198 -14.62 16.94 6.50
CA PRO A 198 -13.99 15.79 7.17
C PRO A 198 -14.94 14.58 7.35
N ASP A 199 -16.24 14.80 7.23
CA ASP A 199 -17.33 13.83 7.27
C ASP A 199 -17.59 13.15 5.91
N SER A 200 -16.99 13.67 4.83
CA SER A 200 -17.19 13.14 3.47
C SER A 200 -16.06 12.22 3.02
N ALA A 201 -16.43 11.11 2.39
CA ALA A 201 -15.48 10.23 1.72
C ALA A 201 -14.76 10.96 0.58
N LYS A 202 -13.47 10.67 0.39
CA LYS A 202 -12.64 11.31 -0.64
C LYS A 202 -12.34 10.35 -1.78
N VAL A 203 -12.49 10.82 -3.01
CA VAL A 203 -11.99 10.10 -4.17
C VAL A 203 -10.48 10.27 -4.24
N ILE A 204 -9.74 9.17 -4.26
CA ILE A 204 -8.30 9.16 -4.45
C ILE A 204 -8.04 9.04 -5.96
N ASN A 205 -7.54 10.11 -6.56
CA ASN A 205 -7.15 10.15 -7.97
C ASN A 205 -5.78 9.47 -8.15
N ARG A 206 -5.77 8.13 -8.04
CA ARG A 206 -4.61 7.27 -8.31
C ARG A 206 -5.06 6.08 -9.14
N GLN A 207 -4.20 5.68 -10.06
CA GLN A 207 -4.42 4.49 -10.87
C GLN A 207 -3.82 3.29 -10.14
N LEU A 208 -4.53 2.17 -10.17
CA LEU A 208 -3.95 0.90 -9.76
C LEU A 208 -2.97 0.43 -10.85
N ALA A 209 -1.92 -0.29 -10.47
CA ALA A 209 -1.00 -0.90 -11.43
C ALA A 209 -1.30 -2.40 -11.54
N GLY A 210 -1.22 -2.98 -12.74
CA GLY A 210 -1.39 -4.43 -12.92
C GLY A 210 -2.30 -4.79 -14.08
N GLY A 211 -3.05 -5.89 -13.94
CA GLY A 211 -3.93 -6.41 -14.98
C GLY A 211 -4.97 -7.39 -14.44
N ARG A 212 -5.48 -8.26 -15.32
CA ARG A 212 -6.70 -9.08 -15.12
C ARG A 212 -6.81 -9.92 -13.84
N PHE A 213 -5.69 -10.27 -13.20
CA PHE A 213 -5.66 -11.15 -12.02
C PHE A 213 -5.03 -10.54 -10.78
N LYS A 214 -4.29 -9.43 -10.96
CA LYS A 214 -3.59 -8.75 -9.88
C LYS A 214 -3.55 -7.27 -10.19
N VAL A 215 -3.99 -6.46 -9.24
CA VAL A 215 -3.81 -5.01 -9.27
C VAL A 215 -3.20 -4.54 -7.96
N ALA A 216 -2.42 -3.47 -7.99
CA ALA A 216 -1.69 -2.97 -6.85
C ALA A 216 -1.99 -1.49 -6.63
N LEU A 217 -2.23 -1.14 -5.36
CA LEU A 217 -2.33 0.22 -4.87
C LEU A 217 -0.99 0.62 -4.26
N ASN A 218 -0.37 1.67 -4.80
CA ASN A 218 0.85 2.24 -4.26
C ASN A 218 0.56 3.08 -3.00
N LEU A 219 1.26 2.78 -1.91
CA LEU A 219 1.22 3.53 -0.64
C LEU A 219 2.50 4.35 -0.39
N GLY A 220 3.54 4.16 -1.20
CA GLY A 220 4.82 4.86 -1.09
C GLY A 220 4.78 6.32 -1.55
N GLN A 221 5.96 6.88 -1.88
CA GLN A 221 6.12 8.31 -2.18
C GLN A 221 5.24 8.84 -3.32
N ASN A 222 4.92 8.00 -4.32
CA ASN A 222 4.05 8.36 -5.45
C ASN A 222 2.60 7.88 -5.28
N GLY A 223 2.27 7.32 -4.13
CA GLY A 223 0.99 6.72 -3.81
C GLY A 223 0.00 7.70 -3.19
N ILE A 224 -0.72 7.20 -2.19
CA ILE A 224 -1.59 8.01 -1.33
C ILE A 224 -0.71 8.88 -0.43
N PRO A 225 -0.92 10.21 -0.35
CA PRO A 225 -0.13 11.08 0.52
C PRO A 225 -0.16 10.60 1.97
N GLY A 226 1.00 10.56 2.64
CA GLY A 226 1.09 10.12 4.05
C GLY A 226 0.28 10.97 5.04
N SER A 227 0.07 12.25 4.73
CA SER A 227 -0.84 13.13 5.49
C SER A 227 -2.29 12.69 5.39
N LEU A 228 -2.72 12.21 4.23
CA LEU A 228 -4.06 11.67 4.02
C LEU A 228 -4.18 10.29 4.67
N LEU A 229 -3.17 9.41 4.55
CA LEU A 229 -3.19 8.09 5.19
C LEU A 229 -3.42 8.16 6.71
N GLN A 230 -2.85 9.18 7.39
CA GLN A 230 -3.03 9.38 8.83
C GLN A 230 -4.47 9.63 9.27
N VAL A 231 -5.34 10.04 8.36
CA VAL A 231 -6.74 10.34 8.67
C VAL A 231 -7.71 9.39 7.99
N ILE A 232 -7.23 8.46 7.16
CA ILE A 232 -8.09 7.44 6.53
C ILE A 232 -8.32 6.33 7.55
N ASP A 233 -9.58 5.97 7.80
CA ASP A 233 -9.94 4.75 8.54
C ASP A 233 -10.07 3.54 7.61
N ARG A 234 -10.59 3.76 6.40
CA ARG A 234 -10.89 2.70 5.45
C ARG A 234 -10.68 3.13 4.00
N ILE A 235 -10.03 2.29 3.21
CA ILE A 235 -9.98 2.40 1.75
C ILE A 235 -11.04 1.47 1.17
N VAL A 236 -11.84 1.97 0.25
CA VAL A 236 -12.89 1.24 -0.45
C VAL A 236 -12.58 1.25 -1.94
N LEU A 237 -12.60 0.07 -2.56
CA LEU A 237 -12.58 -0.06 -4.01
C LEU A 237 -14.02 -0.16 -4.51
N LYS A 238 -14.34 0.68 -5.50
CA LYS A 238 -15.62 0.64 -6.20
C LYS A 238 -15.44 0.30 -7.67
N SER A 239 -16.38 -0.46 -8.22
CA SER A 239 -16.57 -0.63 -9.65
C SER A 239 -18.03 -0.37 -9.98
N ASP A 240 -18.30 0.41 -11.03
CA ASP A 240 -19.66 0.78 -11.45
C ASP A 240 -20.51 1.34 -10.28
N ASN A 241 -19.89 2.18 -9.45
CA ASN A 241 -20.41 2.77 -8.21
C ASN A 241 -20.77 1.80 -7.07
N ARG A 242 -20.53 0.50 -7.23
CA ARG A 242 -20.71 -0.53 -6.19
C ARG A 242 -19.41 -0.75 -5.44
N GLU A 243 -19.48 -0.87 -4.11
CA GLU A 243 -18.35 -1.31 -3.29
C GLU A 243 -18.09 -2.79 -3.55
N ILE A 244 -16.86 -3.11 -3.98
CA ILE A 244 -16.44 -4.48 -4.27
C ILE A 244 -15.43 -5.01 -3.25
N TYR A 245 -14.75 -4.11 -2.54
CA TYR A 245 -13.77 -4.47 -1.52
C TYR A 245 -13.47 -3.30 -0.59
N SER A 246 -13.12 -3.58 0.66
CA SER A 246 -12.64 -2.57 1.61
C SER A 246 -11.48 -3.06 2.47
N LEU A 247 -10.63 -2.12 2.86
CA LEU A 247 -9.42 -2.33 3.65
C LEU A 247 -9.38 -1.36 4.82
N HIS A 248 -9.10 -1.88 6.00
CA HIS A 248 -8.86 -1.05 7.17
C HIS A 248 -7.45 -0.45 7.16
N VAL A 249 -7.34 0.76 7.68
CA VAL A 249 -6.08 1.43 7.99
C VAL A 249 -5.93 1.45 9.52
N ILE A 250 -4.83 0.90 10.01
CA ILE A 250 -4.52 0.81 11.44
C ILE A 250 -3.41 1.79 11.77
N HIS A 251 -3.70 2.74 12.66
CA HIS A 251 -2.75 3.76 13.10
C HIS A 251 -1.99 3.30 14.33
N GLY A 252 -0.75 2.86 14.13
CA GLY A 252 0.21 2.65 15.21
C GLY A 252 0.91 3.95 15.59
N LYS A 253 1.22 4.12 16.88
CA LYS A 253 2.05 5.24 17.34
C LYS A 253 3.43 5.21 16.67
N ALA A 254 3.94 6.38 16.32
CA ALA A 254 5.34 6.51 15.93
C ALA A 254 6.24 6.11 17.10
N GLU A 255 7.42 5.57 16.83
CA GLU A 255 8.43 5.44 17.89
C GLU A 255 8.89 6.83 18.30
N PRO A 256 8.99 7.12 19.59
CA PRO A 256 9.64 8.32 20.06
C PRO A 256 11.05 8.43 19.44
N THR A 257 11.36 9.61 18.92
CA THR A 257 12.68 9.90 18.33
C THR A 257 13.57 10.70 19.27
N LYS A 258 12.98 11.25 20.33
CA LYS A 258 13.64 12.07 21.34
C LYS A 258 13.32 11.56 22.74
N ALA A 259 14.24 11.78 23.67
CA ALA A 259 14.04 11.49 25.08
C ALA A 259 14.47 12.68 25.93
N LYS A 260 13.75 12.93 27.01
CA LYS A 260 14.23 13.75 28.12
C LYS A 260 15.22 12.91 28.91
N VAL A 261 16.48 13.33 28.91
CA VAL A 261 17.56 12.71 29.66
C VAL A 261 17.89 13.59 30.85
N THR A 262 17.86 13.01 32.05
CA THR A 262 18.20 13.68 33.30
C THR A 262 19.46 13.06 33.86
N VAL A 263 20.50 13.87 34.09
CA VAL A 263 21.72 13.42 34.78
C VAL A 263 21.75 14.04 36.16
N ASN A 264 21.79 13.20 37.19
CA ASN A 264 21.78 13.64 38.58
C ASN A 264 23.06 13.20 39.30
N PHE A 265 24.02 14.11 39.43
CA PHE A 265 25.21 13.91 40.23
C PHE A 265 24.85 13.99 41.72
N LYS A 266 25.01 12.86 42.42
CA LYS A 266 24.64 12.70 43.83
C LYS A 266 25.77 13.09 44.76
N SER A 267 26.92 12.45 44.60
CA SER A 267 28.07 12.64 45.49
C SER A 267 29.40 12.48 44.76
N VAL A 268 30.44 12.95 45.43
CA VAL A 268 31.84 12.70 45.09
C VAL A 268 32.50 12.06 46.30
N ASP A 269 33.16 10.92 46.08
CA ASP A 269 33.94 10.22 47.12
C ASP A 269 35.42 10.52 46.88
N ILE A 270 36.07 11.16 47.84
CA ILE A 270 37.47 11.57 47.75
C ILE A 270 38.34 10.41 48.22
N HIS A 271 39.24 9.94 47.35
CA HIS A 271 40.22 8.89 47.65
C HIS A 271 41.62 9.45 47.94
N ASN A 272 41.95 10.56 47.28
CA ASN A 272 43.14 11.36 47.54
C ASN A 272 42.77 12.83 47.26
N ASP A 273 42.97 13.71 48.21
CA ASP A 273 42.70 15.14 48.13
C ASP A 273 43.86 15.97 47.57
N ALA A 274 44.97 15.34 47.19
CA ALA A 274 46.19 15.97 46.66
C ALA A 274 46.99 16.82 47.66
N ASP A 275 46.39 17.27 48.77
CA ASP A 275 47.08 17.99 49.84
C ASP A 275 47.69 17.03 50.89
N PRO A 276 49.04 16.96 51.02
CA PRO A 276 49.70 16.12 52.02
C PRO A 276 49.70 16.71 53.44
N ILE A 277 49.47 18.02 53.61
CA ILE A 277 49.58 18.74 54.89
C ILE A 277 48.41 19.71 55.06
N GLY A 278 47.20 19.18 55.15
CA GLY A 278 46.06 20.05 55.39
C GLY A 278 44.72 19.45 55.05
N LYS A 279 43.79 20.33 54.73
CA LYS A 279 42.48 19.99 54.19
C LYS A 279 42.31 20.80 52.92
N ALA A 280 42.22 20.09 51.82
CA ALA A 280 42.00 20.63 50.49
C ALA A 280 40.69 21.44 50.36
N GLU A 281 40.70 22.48 49.53
CA GLU A 281 39.54 23.29 49.16
C GLU A 281 39.10 22.95 47.73
N ALA A 282 38.38 21.86 47.56
CA ALA A 282 38.06 21.41 46.20
C ALA A 282 36.97 22.21 45.46
N LYS A 283 37.18 22.33 44.15
CA LYS A 283 36.17 22.73 43.16
C LYS A 283 35.97 21.63 42.12
N PHE A 284 34.71 21.27 41.94
CA PHE A 284 34.27 20.35 40.90
C PHE A 284 33.47 21.09 39.82
N THR A 285 33.86 20.87 38.56
CA THR A 285 33.17 21.36 37.37
C THR A 285 32.49 20.20 36.66
N PHE A 286 31.16 20.20 36.63
CA PHE A 286 30.34 19.20 35.95
C PHE A 286 29.87 19.75 34.62
N ARG A 287 30.08 19.01 33.52
CA ARG A 287 29.59 19.36 32.19
C ARG A 287 28.78 18.20 31.60
N VAL A 288 27.60 18.52 31.06
CA VAL A 288 26.72 17.56 30.36
C VAL A 288 26.23 18.21 29.07
N ASN A 289 26.63 17.66 27.91
CA ASN A 289 26.28 18.18 26.58
C ASN A 289 26.37 19.72 26.47
N GLY A 290 27.48 20.30 26.96
CA GLY A 290 27.75 21.75 26.93
C GLY A 290 27.19 22.56 28.10
N GLN A 291 26.20 22.05 28.84
CA GLN A 291 25.75 22.70 30.09
C GLN A 291 26.82 22.53 31.17
N THR A 292 27.10 23.56 31.97
CA THR A 292 28.11 23.53 33.04
C THR A 292 27.51 23.90 34.39
N LYS A 293 27.82 23.16 35.45
CA LYS A 293 27.54 23.52 36.84
C LYS A 293 28.77 23.28 37.70
N ASN A 294 28.97 24.13 38.71
CA ASN A 294 30.10 24.02 39.63
C ASN A 294 29.61 23.63 41.04
N TRP A 295 30.50 22.98 41.79
CA TRP A 295 30.37 22.74 43.23
C TRP A 295 31.72 23.03 43.88
N ARG A 296 31.70 23.63 45.07
CA ARG A 296 32.90 23.97 45.83
C ARG A 296 32.71 23.54 47.28
N HIS A 297 33.80 23.17 47.93
CA HIS A 297 33.82 22.87 49.35
C HIS A 297 35.16 23.30 49.94
N SER A 298 35.15 24.02 51.05
CA SER A 298 36.33 24.66 51.63
C SER A 298 37.14 23.73 52.55
N SER A 299 36.87 22.44 52.52
CA SER A 299 37.46 21.47 53.46
C SER A 299 37.05 20.05 53.08
N ILE A 300 37.71 19.46 52.10
CA ILE A 300 37.55 18.04 51.79
C ILE A 300 38.64 17.23 52.51
N ASN A 301 38.37 15.95 52.79
CA ASN A 301 39.37 15.03 53.34
C ASN A 301 39.39 13.74 52.53
N THR A 302 40.57 13.17 52.36
CA THR A 302 40.74 11.79 51.90
C THR A 302 39.85 10.80 52.68
N GLY A 303 39.19 9.90 51.94
CA GLY A 303 38.27 8.89 52.46
C GLY A 303 36.84 9.37 52.72
N SER A 304 36.53 10.65 52.48
CA SER A 304 35.21 11.23 52.75
C SER A 304 34.31 11.30 51.50
N SER A 305 32.99 11.30 51.71
CA SER A 305 31.98 11.45 50.65
C SER A 305 31.18 12.74 50.84
N TYR A 306 31.00 13.50 49.75
CA TYR A 306 30.35 14.80 49.76
C TYR A 306 29.17 14.83 48.80
N LYS A 307 28.00 15.28 49.27
CA LYS A 307 26.82 15.45 48.42
C LYS A 307 26.96 16.68 47.53
N VAL A 308 26.82 16.50 46.22
CA VAL A 308 26.94 17.58 45.23
C VAL A 308 25.60 18.02 44.65
N ASN A 309 24.63 17.10 44.54
CA ASN A 309 23.25 17.35 44.08
C ASN A 309 23.18 18.27 42.84
N ARG A 310 23.85 17.89 41.75
CA ARG A 310 23.83 18.63 40.48
C ARG A 310 23.00 17.89 39.45
N ARG A 311 21.87 18.48 39.06
CA ARG A 311 20.94 17.95 38.07
C ARG A 311 21.08 18.67 36.73
N PHE A 312 21.11 17.93 35.64
CA PHE A 312 21.06 18.43 34.27
C PHE A 312 19.86 17.80 33.56
N GLU A 313 19.16 18.58 32.76
CA GLU A 313 18.06 18.10 31.93
C GLU A 313 18.30 18.52 30.49
N LEU A 314 18.12 17.58 29.58
CA LEU A 314 18.34 17.78 28.16
C LEU A 314 17.33 16.93 27.37
N ILE A 315 17.03 17.36 26.15
CA ILE A 315 16.28 16.56 25.19
C ILE A 315 17.29 16.05 24.16
N LEU A 316 17.42 14.72 24.05
CA LEU A 316 18.32 14.09 23.09
C LEU A 316 17.56 13.32 22.02
N ALA A 317 17.96 13.47 20.77
CA ALA A 317 17.54 12.63 19.65
C ALA A 317 18.35 11.33 19.59
N LYS A 318 17.79 10.27 18.98
CA LYS A 318 18.40 8.92 18.90
C LYS A 318 19.80 8.87 18.26
N ASP A 319 20.18 9.86 17.48
CA ASP A 319 21.51 9.99 16.86
C ASP A 319 22.51 10.78 17.72
N GLU A 320 22.05 11.43 18.79
CA GLU A 320 22.89 12.22 19.69
C GLU A 320 23.53 11.39 20.80
N ILE A 321 24.71 11.82 21.24
CA ILE A 321 25.49 11.20 22.32
C ILE A 321 25.37 12.05 23.58
N LEU A 322 25.11 11.40 24.72
CA LEU A 322 25.23 12.02 26.04
C LEU A 322 26.71 12.06 26.42
N ASN A 323 27.28 13.25 26.53
CA ASN A 323 28.67 13.51 26.92
C ASN A 323 28.70 14.07 28.34
N ILE A 324 29.31 13.32 29.25
CA ILE A 324 29.54 13.70 30.64
C ILE A 324 31.02 13.95 30.86
N TYR A 325 31.33 15.11 31.43
CA TYR A 325 32.66 15.49 31.88
C TYR A 325 32.62 16.01 33.31
N VAL A 326 33.56 15.56 34.13
CA VAL A 326 33.77 16.10 35.49
C VAL A 326 35.24 16.40 35.65
N ASN A 327 35.56 17.56 36.22
CA ASN A 327 36.91 17.96 36.58
C ASN A 327 36.94 18.35 38.06
N GLY A 328 37.86 17.77 38.81
CA GLY A 328 38.13 18.16 40.20
C GLY A 328 39.49 18.85 40.26
N VAL A 329 39.56 19.93 41.03
CA VAL A 329 40.76 20.72 41.28
C VAL A 329 40.75 21.06 42.77
N ASP A 330 41.88 20.89 43.43
CA ASP A 330 42.13 21.47 44.74
C ASP A 330 42.51 22.94 44.55
N ILE A 331 41.95 23.82 45.38
CA ILE A 331 42.20 25.26 45.28
C ILE A 331 43.03 25.67 46.48
N ASP A 332 44.27 26.04 46.25
CA ASP A 332 45.09 26.59 47.33
C ASP A 332 44.90 28.11 47.44
N ALA A 333 44.78 28.58 48.68
CA ALA A 333 44.68 30.01 48.98
C ALA A 333 46.06 30.69 49.17
N GLY A 334 47.16 29.95 48.96
CA GLY A 334 48.53 30.40 49.15
C GLY A 334 49.09 31.24 47.99
N LEU A 335 50.04 32.13 48.28
CA LEU A 335 50.74 32.94 47.27
C LEU A 335 51.78 32.14 46.45
N MET A 336 52.01 30.86 46.80
CA MET A 336 53.10 30.03 46.28
C MET A 336 52.67 28.60 45.89
N ASP A 337 51.41 28.22 46.12
CA ASP A 337 50.91 26.87 45.83
C ASP A 337 49.98 26.95 44.61
N GLU A 338 50.20 26.07 43.62
CA GLU A 338 49.41 26.00 42.39
C GLU A 338 48.21 25.06 42.59
N ASP A 339 47.04 25.40 42.04
CA ASP A 339 45.84 24.56 42.05
C ASP A 339 46.13 23.11 41.59
N ASP A 340 46.11 22.15 42.51
CA ASP A 340 46.43 20.75 42.21
C ASP A 340 45.27 20.00 41.52
N PRO A 341 45.51 19.27 40.41
CA PRO A 341 44.46 18.53 39.74
C PRO A 341 44.05 17.26 40.52
N LEU A 342 42.78 17.18 40.93
CA LEU A 342 42.18 15.93 41.47
C LEU A 342 41.81 14.92 40.37
N GLY A 343 41.93 15.34 39.10
CA GLY A 343 41.69 14.52 37.92
C GLY A 343 40.35 14.76 37.24
N GLN A 344 40.14 14.02 36.15
CA GLN A 344 38.99 14.19 35.27
C GLN A 344 38.28 12.88 34.94
N ILE A 345 36.98 12.98 34.64
CA ILE A 345 36.13 11.92 34.11
C ILE A 345 35.61 12.35 32.75
N ARG A 346 35.65 11.47 31.75
CA ARG A 346 34.99 11.63 30.45
C ARG A 346 34.20 10.36 30.11
N LYS A 347 32.91 10.50 29.86
CA LYS A 347 32.03 9.38 29.48
C LYS A 347 31.05 9.79 28.41
N ASN A 348 30.86 8.89 27.45
CA ASN A 348 29.97 9.06 26.33
C ASN A 348 28.98 7.90 26.32
N PHE A 349 27.68 8.20 26.25
CA PHE A 349 26.63 7.20 26.18
C PHE A 349 25.77 7.42 24.94
N ALA A 350 25.62 6.37 24.12
CA ALA A 350 24.81 6.41 22.91
C ALA A 350 23.36 5.99 23.19
N ALA A 351 22.43 6.42 22.34
CA ALA A 351 21.01 6.06 22.42
C ALA A 351 20.76 4.54 22.33
N SER A 352 21.61 3.80 21.61
CA SER A 352 21.51 2.33 21.51
C SER A 352 21.70 1.61 22.84
N ARG A 353 22.27 2.28 23.85
CA ARG A 353 22.39 1.82 25.23
C ARG A 353 21.52 2.63 26.19
N ASN A 354 20.44 3.22 25.67
CA ASN A 354 19.55 4.11 26.41
C ASN A 354 20.29 5.23 27.15
N TRP A 355 21.30 5.83 26.49
CA TRP A 355 22.21 6.83 27.08
C TRP A 355 22.81 6.44 28.44
N GLY A 356 22.95 5.13 28.71
CA GLY A 356 23.48 4.63 29.97
C GLY A 356 22.52 4.79 31.14
N ALA A 357 21.21 4.75 30.93
CA ALA A 357 20.22 4.82 32.01
C ALA A 357 20.59 3.91 33.21
N GLY A 358 20.42 4.43 34.43
CA GLY A 358 20.78 3.77 35.69
C GLY A 358 21.86 4.50 36.49
N SER A 359 22.35 3.83 37.53
CA SER A 359 23.32 4.38 38.47
C SER A 359 24.76 4.11 38.04
N HIS A 360 25.63 5.10 38.23
CA HIS A 360 27.05 5.04 37.88
C HIS A 360 27.92 5.46 39.05
N ASN A 361 29.06 4.78 39.20
CA ASN A 361 30.15 5.16 40.09
C ASN A 361 31.44 5.09 39.26
N ILE A 362 32.07 6.24 39.01
CA ILE A 362 33.17 6.35 38.06
C ILE A 362 34.36 7.06 38.70
N ARG A 363 35.53 6.44 38.62
CA ARG A 363 36.80 6.96 39.12
C ARG A 363 37.42 7.97 38.15
N SER A 364 38.05 9.02 38.68
CA SER A 364 38.80 10.02 37.91
C SER A 364 40.13 9.46 37.37
N SER A 365 40.81 10.25 36.52
CA SER A 365 42.13 9.90 35.96
C SER A 365 43.29 9.92 36.97
N CYS A 366 43.03 10.45 38.17
CA CYS A 366 43.93 10.51 39.31
C CYS A 366 45.38 10.98 39.06
N PRO A 367 45.61 12.20 38.53
CA PRO A 367 46.97 12.71 38.29
C PRO A 367 47.71 12.97 39.61
N ASP A 368 47.14 13.79 40.49
CA ASP A 368 47.70 14.08 41.82
C ASP A 368 46.70 13.69 42.92
N GLY A 369 45.46 14.19 42.84
CA GLY A 369 44.34 13.71 43.66
C GLY A 369 43.51 12.64 42.94
N CYS A 370 42.53 12.05 43.62
CA CYS A 370 41.71 10.97 43.08
C CYS A 370 40.32 10.96 43.70
N TYR A 371 39.29 10.77 42.89
CA TYR A 371 37.91 10.72 43.37
C TYR A 371 37.03 9.79 42.52
N ASN A 372 35.90 9.38 43.10
CA ASN A 372 34.80 8.78 42.38
C ASN A 372 33.62 9.75 42.32
N VAL A 373 32.86 9.72 41.22
CA VAL A 373 31.59 10.45 41.09
C VAL A 373 30.45 9.45 41.00
N ASN A 374 29.47 9.64 41.88
CA ASN A 374 28.23 8.87 41.88
C ASN A 374 27.11 9.70 41.23
N PHE A 375 26.47 9.16 40.20
CA PHE A 375 25.38 9.83 39.51
C PHE A 375 24.38 8.85 38.90
N ASP A 376 23.16 9.31 38.68
CA ASP A 376 22.14 8.58 37.95
C ASP A 376 21.87 9.23 36.59
N ILE A 377 21.45 8.40 35.64
CA ILE A 377 20.88 8.83 34.36
C ILE A 377 19.46 8.27 34.28
N ASP A 378 18.48 9.16 34.19
CA ASP A 378 17.08 8.82 33.92
C ASP A 378 16.72 9.21 32.48
N VAL A 379 15.95 8.36 31.79
CA VAL A 379 15.57 8.57 30.39
C VAL A 379 14.07 8.37 30.22
N ASP A 380 13.38 9.45 29.87
CA ASP A 380 11.95 9.46 29.59
C ASP A 380 11.73 9.77 28.10
N TRP A 381 11.22 8.81 27.33
CA TRP A 381 10.90 9.04 25.92
C TRP A 381 9.76 10.06 25.77
N VAL A 382 9.97 11.06 24.91
CA VAL A 382 8.98 12.13 24.67
C VAL A 382 8.48 12.06 23.22
N GLU A 383 7.17 12.26 23.03
CA GLU A 383 6.51 12.23 21.71
C GLU A 383 6.86 13.46 20.85
#